data_AF-A0A846GZ13-F1
#
_entry.id   AF-A0A846GZ13-F1
#
_cell.length_a   1.000
_cell.length_b   1.000
_cell.length_c   1.000
_cell.angle_alpha   90.00
_cell.angle_beta   90.00
_cell.angle_gamma   90.00
#
_symmetry.space_group_name_H-M   'P 1'
#
loop_
_entity.id
_entity.type
_entity.pdbx_description
1 polymer ?
#
loop_
_entity_poly.entity_id
_entity_poly.type
_entity_poly.pdbx_seq_one_letter_code
_entity_poly.pdbx_strand_id
1 'polypeptide(L)' 'MGIEEYWIIDYAALGARKFIGNPKPPTFFVCNLVDGEYQMTTFTGNTPIVSPTFTQFNLSAQQIFNLAL' A
#
# COMPACT_ATOMS: atom_id res chain seq x y z
N MET A 1 -15.90 -3.79 10.95
CA MET A 1 -15.32 -4.71 9.96
C MET A 1 -14.01 -5.21 10.54
N GLY A 2 -13.90 -6.50 10.87
CA GLY A 2 -12.72 -7.11 11.48
C GLY A 2 -11.88 -7.84 10.44
N ILE A 3 -11.43 -7.12 9.42
CA ILE A 3 -10.53 -7.67 8.40
C ILE A 3 -9.11 -7.44 8.93
N GLU A 4 -8.35 -8.51 9.14
CA GLU A 4 -7.00 -8.41 9.69
C GLU A 4 -6.07 -7.57 8.81
N GLU A 5 -6.20 -7.69 7.49
CA GLU A 5 -5.40 -6.96 6.52
C GLU A 5 -6.18 -6.64 5.24
N TYR A 6 -6.06 -5.40 4.75
CA TYR A 6 -6.54 -5.02 3.42
C TYR A 6 -5.59 -4.03 2.76
N TRP A 7 -5.61 -3.99 1.43
CA TRP A 7 -4.71 -3.15 0.65
C TRP A 7 -5.46 -2.03 -0.08
N ILE A 8 -4.81 -0.88 -0.22
CA ILE A 8 -5.26 0.22 -1.08
C ILE A 8 -4.16 0.49 -2.09
N ILE A 9 -4.52 0.46 -3.38
CA ILE A 9 -3.56 0.64 -4.47
C ILE A 9 -3.97 1.89 -5.26
N ASP A 10 -3.23 2.98 -5.09
CA ASP A 10 -3.44 4.24 -5.81
C ASP A 10 -2.33 4.44 -6.86
N TYR A 11 -2.42 3.68 -7.94
CA TYR A 11 -1.43 3.71 -9.02
C TYR A 11 -1.48 5.01 -9.85
N ALA A 12 -2.64 5.69 -9.86
CA ALA A 12 -2.87 6.93 -10.61
C ALA A 12 -2.64 8.20 -9.76
N ALA A 13 -2.21 8.05 -8.50
CA ALA A 13 -1.97 9.14 -7.56
C ALA A 13 -3.18 10.08 -7.38
N LEU A 14 -4.39 9.52 -7.38
CA LEU A 14 -5.65 10.25 -7.24
C LEU A 14 -5.98 10.57 -5.77
N GLY A 15 -5.35 9.88 -4.84
CA GLY A 15 -5.48 10.08 -3.40
C GLY A 15 -5.19 11.51 -2.95
N ALA A 16 -5.74 11.84 -1.79
CA ALA A 16 -5.55 13.17 -1.21
C ALA A 16 -4.07 13.40 -0.83
N ARG A 17 -3.56 14.62 -1.10
CA ARG A 17 -2.17 15.01 -0.80
C ARG A 17 -1.74 14.74 0.66
N LYS A 18 -2.67 14.83 1.61
CA LYS A 18 -2.39 14.53 3.02
C LYS A 18 -1.91 13.09 3.27
N PHE A 19 -2.19 12.16 2.35
CA PHE A 19 -1.82 10.75 2.48
C PHE A 19 -0.69 10.34 1.53
N ILE A 20 -0.57 10.99 0.36
CA ILE A 20 0.43 10.62 -0.66
C ILE A 20 1.49 11.70 -0.93
N GLY A 21 1.49 12.82 -0.21
CA GLY A 21 2.52 13.86 -0.32
C GLY A 21 2.39 14.78 -1.54
N ASN A 22 3.45 15.55 -1.81
CA ASN A 22 3.56 16.44 -2.96
C ASN A 22 5.02 16.47 -3.48
N PRO A 23 5.31 16.06 -4.73
CA PRO A 23 4.38 15.54 -5.74
C PRO A 23 3.64 14.28 -5.27
N LYS A 24 2.45 14.00 -5.82
CA LYS A 24 1.65 12.81 -5.47
C LYS A 24 2.19 11.59 -6.26
N PRO A 25 2.96 10.66 -5.67
CA PRO A 25 3.43 9.49 -6.37
C PRO A 25 2.36 8.38 -6.33
N PRO A 26 2.39 7.44 -7.29
CA PRO A 26 1.70 6.16 -7.15
C PRO A 26 2.04 5.52 -5.80
N THR A 27 1.02 5.10 -5.05
CA THR A 27 1.19 4.67 -3.66
C THR A 27 0.43 3.38 -3.38
N PHE A 28 1.11 2.45 -2.69
CA PHE A 28 0.55 1.21 -2.22
C PHE A 28 0.47 1.24 -0.70
N PHE A 29 -0.67 0.84 -0.15
CA PHE A 29 -0.87 0.79 1.30
C PHE A 29 -1.25 -0.62 1.75
N VAL A 30 -0.58 -1.09 2.81
CA VAL A 30 -1.02 -2.25 3.59
C VAL A 30 -1.64 -1.73 4.88
N CYS A 31 -2.92 -2.02 5.10
CA CYS A 31 -3.66 -1.65 6.30
C CYS A 31 -3.87 -2.88 7.16
N ASN A 32 -3.34 -2.89 8.39
CA ASN A 32 -3.47 -3.99 9.33
C ASN A 32 -4.33 -3.58 10.52
N LEU A 33 -5.19 -4.47 11.00
CA LEU A 33 -5.94 -4.27 12.24
C LEU A 33 -5.04 -4.60 13.44
N VAL A 34 -4.71 -3.62 14.26
CA VAL A 34 -3.87 -3.77 15.46
C VAL A 34 -4.60 -3.11 16.63
N ASP A 35 -4.88 -3.88 17.68
CA ASP A 35 -5.59 -3.42 18.88
C ASP A 35 -6.93 -2.69 18.59
N GLY A 36 -7.62 -3.12 17.53
CA GLY A 36 -8.90 -2.54 17.12
C GLY A 36 -8.79 -1.31 16.20
N GLU A 37 -7.59 -0.86 15.87
CA GLU A 37 -7.34 0.27 14.96
C GLU A 37 -6.57 -0.16 13.70
N TYR A 38 -6.88 0.46 12.57
CA TYR A 38 -6.17 0.19 11.32
C TYR A 38 -4.88 1.01 11.23
N GLN A 39 -3.75 0.33 11.25
CA GLN A 39 -2.44 0.92 10.99
C GLN A 39 -2.10 0.80 9.51
N MET A 40 -1.76 1.93 8.89
CA MET A 40 -1.45 2.02 7.47
C MET A 40 0.06 2.10 7.25
N THR A 41 0.60 1.16 6.47
CA THR A 41 2.01 1.17 6.03
C THR A 41 2.07 1.50 4.55
N THR A 42 2.89 2.50 4.20
CA THR A 42 3.02 3.03 2.85
C THR A 42 4.23 2.43 2.14
N PHE A 43 4.04 1.97 0.90
CA PHE A 43 5.07 1.44 0.03
C PHE A 43 5.06 2.19 -1.31
N THR A 44 6.26 2.56 -1.77
CA THR A 44 6.49 3.24 -3.04
C THR A 44 7.78 2.74 -3.68
N GLY A 45 7.91 2.94 -4.99
CA GLY A 45 9.12 2.57 -5.73
C GLY A 45 9.47 1.08 -5.60
N ASN A 46 10.75 0.78 -5.43
CA ASN A 46 11.28 -0.58 -5.42
C ASN A 46 11.32 -1.23 -4.03
N THR A 47 10.77 -0.60 -3.01
CA THR A 47 10.66 -1.20 -1.67
C THR A 47 9.72 -2.41 -1.72
N PRO A 48 10.16 -3.61 -1.29
CA PRO A 48 9.30 -4.78 -1.20
C PRO A 48 8.11 -4.52 -0.27
N ILE A 49 6.91 -4.92 -0.71
CA ILE A 49 5.72 -4.83 0.11
C ILE A 49 5.77 -5.91 1.18
N VAL A 50 5.58 -5.51 2.43
CA VAL A 50 5.51 -6.44 3.57
C VAL A 50 4.05 -6.64 3.95
N SER A 51 3.61 -7.90 3.88
CA SER A 51 2.27 -8.33 4.25
C SER A 51 2.37 -9.41 5.33
N PRO A 52 1.87 -9.16 6.55
CA PRO A 52 1.72 -10.19 7.57
C PRO A 52 0.85 -11.37 7.10
N THR A 53 -0.17 -11.12 6.28
CA THR A 53 -1.11 -12.14 5.77
C THR A 53 -0.49 -12.98 4.65
N PHE A 54 0.31 -12.36 3.77
CA PHE A 54 0.96 -13.00 2.63
C PHE A 54 2.48 -12.92 2.76
N THR A 55 3.05 -13.70 3.68
CA THR A 55 4.50 -13.62 4.02
C THR A 55 5.45 -13.97 2.86
N GLN A 56 4.95 -14.63 1.81
CA GLN A 56 5.71 -14.96 0.60
C GLN A 56 5.57 -13.91 -0.52
N PHE A 57 4.78 -12.86 -0.30
CA PHE A 57 4.64 -11.78 -1.26
C PHE A 57 5.96 -11.01 -1.39
N ASN A 58 6.52 -10.98 -2.60
CA ASN A 58 7.85 -10.44 -2.86
C ASN A 58 7.87 -9.48 -4.06
N LEU A 59 6.80 -8.70 -4.23
CA LEU A 59 6.75 -7.64 -5.23
C LEU A 59 6.92 -6.27 -4.57
N SER A 60 7.57 -5.35 -5.27
CA SER A 60 7.58 -3.95 -4.91
C SER A 60 6.33 -3.23 -5.44
N ALA A 61 6.04 -2.07 -4.88
CA ALA A 61 4.96 -1.21 -5.36
C ALA A 61 5.13 -0.87 -6.86
N GLN A 62 6.36 -0.55 -7.29
CA GLN A 62 6.65 -0.25 -8.69
C GLN A 62 6.38 -1.44 -9.63
N GLN A 63 6.71 -2.66 -9.22
CA GLN A 63 6.42 -3.86 -10.01
C GLN A 63 4.92 -4.04 -10.21
N ILE A 64 4.10 -3.77 -9.18
CA ILE A 64 2.65 -3.82 -9.28
C ILE A 64 2.13 -2.71 -10.19
N PHE A 65 2.61 -1.47 -10.04
CA PHE A 65 2.14 -0.35 -10.86
C PHE A 65 2.43 -0.55 -12.35
N ASN A 66 3.57 -1.19 -12.68
CA ASN A 66 3.92 -1.51 -14.06
C ASN A 66 2.97 -2.53 -14.71
N LEU A 67 2.15 -3.27 -13.94
CA LEU A 67 1.13 -4.18 -14.48
C LEU A 67 -0.19 -3.48 -14.84
N ALA A 68 -0.40 -2.25 -14.36
CA ALA A 68 -1.63 -1.48 -14.56
C ALA A 68 -1.59 -0.53 -15.77
N LEU A 69 -0.42 -0.41 -16.42
CA LEU A 69 -0.17 0.36 -17.63
C LEU A 69 -0.26 -0.53 -18.87
#